data_AF-A0A165EE72-F1
#
_entry.id   AF-A0A165EE72-F1
#
_cell.length_a   1.000
_cell.length_b   1.000
_cell.length_c   1.000
_cell.angle_alpha   90.00
_cell.angle_beta   90.00
_cell.angle_gamma   90.00
#
_symmetry.space_group_name_H-M   'P 1'
#
loop_
_entity.id
_entity.type
_entity.pdbx_description
1 polymer ?
#
loop_
_entity_poly.entity_id
_entity_poly.type
_entity_poly.pdbx_seq_one_letter_code
_entity_poly.pdbx_strand_id
1 'polypeptide(L)' 'MTTHKSQGQTLQHVLVDLQSCHRTEAPYVMVSRVTSLRGLLILRSFNGNIISCHQS' A
#
# COMPACT_ATOMS: atom_id res chain seq x y z
N MET A 1 3.25 1.71 -11.70
CA MET A 1 4.45 1.98 -10.88
C MET A 1 4.61 0.83 -9.91
N THR A 2 5.81 0.29 -9.71
CA THR A 2 6.04 -0.77 -8.71
C THR A 2 6.24 -0.17 -7.32
N THR A 3 6.00 -0.96 -6.27
CA THR A 3 6.16 -0.53 -4.88
C THR A 3 7.55 0.06 -4.61
N HIS A 4 8.61 -0.61 -5.06
CA HIS A 4 9.98 -0.12 -4.94
C HIS A 4 10.19 1.25 -5.61
N LYS A 5 9.57 1.51 -6.77
CA LYS A 5 9.73 2.80 -7.46
C LYS A 5 8.88 3.91 -6.84
N SER A 6 7.82 3.56 -6.13
CA SER A 6 6.98 4.51 -5.39
C SER A 6 7.59 4.96 -4.07
N GLN A 7 8.58 4.23 -3.53
CA GLN A 7 9.20 4.55 -2.25
C GLN A 7 9.84 5.95 -2.27
N GLY A 8 9.52 6.74 -1.23
CA GLY A 8 9.98 8.13 -1.11
C GLY A 8 9.13 9.14 -1.89
N GLN A 9 8.16 8.71 -2.70
CA GLN A 9 7.25 9.61 -3.40
C GLN A 9 6.07 10.07 -2.53
N THR A 10 5.48 11.20 -2.93
CA THR A 10 4.20 11.72 -2.43
C THR A 10 3.25 11.80 -3.61
N LEU A 11 2.08 11.16 -3.50
CA LEU A 11 1.10 11.01 -4.58
C LEU A 11 -0.26 11.54 -4.13
N GLN A 12 -0.99 12.21 -5.04
CA GLN A 12 -2.33 12.74 -4.73
C GLN A 12 -3.43 11.70 -4.92
N HIS A 13 -3.29 10.86 -5.96
CA HIS A 13 -4.24 9.80 -6.30
C HIS A 13 -3.50 8.50 -6.59
N VAL A 14 -3.92 7.41 -5.97
CA VAL A 14 -3.27 6.09 -6.13
C VAL A 14 -4.33 5.00 -6.21
N LEU A 15 -4.17 4.11 -7.19
CA LEU A 15 -4.86 2.84 -7.28
C LEU A 15 -3.89 1.73 -6.86
N VAL A 16 -4.25 0.94 -5.85
CA VAL A 16 -3.38 -0.09 -5.26
C VAL A 16 -4.04 -1.47 -5.27
N ASP A 17 -3.27 -2.52 -5.56
CA ASP A 17 -3.68 -3.91 -5.36
C ASP A 17 -2.95 -4.49 -4.14
N LEU A 18 -3.63 -4.48 -2.99
CA LEU A 18 -3.07 -5.00 -1.74
C LEU A 18 -3.13 -6.54 -1.69
N GLN A 19 -4.08 -7.16 -2.38
CA GLN A 19 -4.25 -8.62 -2.36
C GLN A 19 -3.07 -9.37 -3.00
N SER A 20 -2.35 -8.74 -3.94
CA SER A 20 -1.14 -9.32 -4.55
C SER A 20 0.13 -9.11 -3.72
N CYS A 21 0.04 -8.44 -2.57
CA CYS A 21 1.19 -8.23 -1.72
C CYS A 21 1.53 -9.48 -0.89
N HIS A 22 2.83 -9.72 -0.73
CA HIS A 22 3.35 -10.65 0.25
C HIS A 22 3.96 -9.86 1.40
N ARG A 23 3.41 -10.05 2.61
CA ARG A 23 3.81 -9.38 3.86
C ARG A 23 3.47 -7.88 3.90
N THR A 24 3.80 -7.26 5.03
CA THR A 24 3.30 -5.94 5.47
C THR A 24 4.04 -4.76 4.84
N GLU A 25 5.27 -4.98 4.38
CA GLU A 25 6.17 -3.92 3.91
C GLU A 25 5.64 -3.28 2.62
N ALA A 26 5.22 -4.11 1.67
CA ALA A 26 4.67 -3.64 0.40
C ALA A 26 3.39 -2.81 0.55
N PRO A 27 2.31 -3.29 1.23
CA PRO A 27 1.09 -2.51 1.40
C PRO A 27 1.35 -1.24 2.21
N TYR A 28 2.24 -1.28 3.20
CA TYR A 28 2.66 -0.09 3.93
C TYR A 28 3.30 0.96 3.01
N VAL A 29 4.27 0.58 2.19
CA VAL A 29 4.92 1.51 1.26
C VAL A 29 3.90 2.09 0.28
N MET A 30 3.05 1.25 -0.32
CA MET A 30 2.05 1.68 -1.32
C MET A 30 1.05 2.69 -0.76
N VAL A 31 0.46 2.39 0.41
CA VAL A 31 -0.57 3.24 1.02
C VAL A 31 0.04 4.49 1.64
N SER A 32 1.24 4.43 2.22
CA SER A 32 1.89 5.61 2.82
C SER A 32 2.33 6.69 1.81
N ARG A 33 2.20 6.45 0.50
CA ARG A 33 2.51 7.49 -0.52
C ARG A 33 1.37 8.48 -0.73
N VAL A 34 0.12 8.09 -0.45
CA VAL A 34 -1.04 8.96 -0.72
C VAL A 34 -1.27 9.95 0.41
N THR A 35 -1.60 11.19 0.07
CA THR A 35 -1.80 12.29 1.04
C THR A 35 -3.17 12.28 1.71
N SER A 36 -4.14 11.55 1.16
CA SER A 36 -5.50 11.49 1.69
C SER A 36 -6.20 10.18 1.36
N LEU A 37 -7.13 9.74 2.21
CA LEU A 37 -7.96 8.56 1.93
C LEU A 37 -8.86 8.74 0.71
N ARG A 38 -9.30 9.97 0.41
CA ARG A 38 -10.09 10.26 -0.80
C ARG A 38 -9.28 10.05 -2.09
N GLY A 39 -7.96 10.18 -2.02
CA GLY A 39 -7.03 9.87 -3.10
C GLY A 39 -6.73 8.38 -3.26
N LEU A 40 -7.18 7.52 -2.34
CA LEU A 40 -6.86 6.10 -2.33
C LEU A 40 -8.00 5.26 -2.92
N LEU A 41 -7.68 4.42 -3.90
CA LEU A 41 -8.57 3.37 -4.39
C LEU A 41 -7.89 2.01 -4.23
N ILE A 42 -8.50 1.12 -3.47
CA ILE A 42 -8.05 -0.27 -3.32
C ILE A 42 -8.79 -1.11 -4.37
N LEU A 43 -8.04 -1.73 -5.28
CA LEU A 43 -8.57 -2.39 -6.48
C LEU A 43 -9.58 -3.50 -6.17
N ARG A 44 -9.38 -4.21 -5.06
CA ARG A 44 -10.23 -5.32 -4.59
C ARG A 44 -10.05 -5.53 -3.09
N SER A 45 -11.02 -6.20 -2.46
CA SER A 45 -10.88 -6.67 -1.08
C SER A 45 -9.59 -7.49 -0.92
N PHE A 46 -8.96 -7.36 0.23
CA PHE A 46 -7.70 -8.04 0.55
C PHE A 46 -7.78 -8.69 1.93
N ASN A 47 -6.98 -9.75 2.14
CA ASN A 47 -6.90 -10.38 3.46
C ASN A 47 -6.14 -9.45 4.44
N GLY A 48 -6.79 -9.05 5.53
CA GLY A 48 -6.18 -8.17 6.55
C GLY A 48 -4.91 -8.73 7.19
N ASN A 49 -4.72 -10.05 7.20
CA ASN A 49 -3.54 -10.72 7.76
C ASN A 49 -2.23 -10.37 7.05
N ILE A 50 -2.28 -9.79 5.84
CA ILE A 50 -1.09 -9.30 5.16
C ILE A 50 -0.49 -8.05 5.83
N ILE A 51 -1.31 -7.33 6.61
CA ILE A 51 -0.89 -6.16 7.38
C ILE A 51 -0.64 -6.61 8.82
N SER A 52 0.63 -6.69 9.18
CA SER A 52 1.08 -7.06 10.52
C SER A 52 2.32 -6.26 10.91
N CYS A 53 2.60 -6.15 12.20
CA CYS A 53 3.87 -5.64 12.68
C CYS A 53 4.80 -6.82 12.95
N HIS A 54 6.07 -6.74 12.53
CA HIS A 54 7.06 -7.72 12.96
C HIS A 54 7.30 -7.54 14.46
N GLN A 55 7.28 -8.62 15.24
CA GLN A 55 7.77 -8.54 16.61
C GLN A 55 9.29 -8.40 16.55
N SER A 56 9.80 -7.35 17.19
CA SER A 56 11.22 -7.13 17.50
C SER A 56 11.68 -8.04 18.64
#